data_AF-A0A8H3C9T0-F1
#
_entry.id   AF-A0A8H3C9T0-F1
#
_cell.length_a   1.000
_cell.length_b   1.000
_cell.length_c   1.000
_cell.angle_alpha   90.00
_cell.angle_beta   90.00
_cell.angle_gamma   90.00
#
_symmetry.space_group_name_H-M   'P 1'
#
loop_
_entity.id
_entity.type
_entity.pdbx_description
1 polymer ?
#
loop_
_entity_poly.entity_id
_entity_poly.type
_entity_poly.pdbx_seq_one_letter_code
_entity_poly.pdbx_strand_id
1 'polypeptide(L)'
;MSITHITSLSQLNDILKKAGDKLTVIDFHATWCGPCHAIAPKYESLAKEYTNVTFLKCDVDAAAPVAREYSVSAMPTFVFIKNSKKIDQVRGADQRALEATIRSHATSGAFSGQGQTLGSSGATGANGNAGGRVLGMDPQMQLLLGLAPTATLEVAYSAWTLKCNSF
;
A
#
# COMPACT_ATOMS: atom_id res chain seq x y z
N MET A 1 5.63 8.88 -16.67
CA MET A 1 4.83 8.19 -17.70
C MET A 1 3.42 8.76 -17.71
N SER A 2 2.65 8.51 -18.77
CA SER A 2 1.25 8.93 -18.86
C SER A 2 0.35 8.04 -18.00
N ILE A 3 -0.60 8.65 -17.30
CA ILE A 3 -1.65 7.90 -16.57
C ILE A 3 -2.67 7.37 -17.58
N THR A 4 -3.07 6.10 -17.44
CA THR A 4 -4.08 5.50 -18.32
C THR A 4 -5.44 5.48 -17.64
N HIS A 5 -6.47 5.92 -18.37
CA HIS A 5 -7.85 5.89 -17.88
C HIS A 5 -8.50 4.55 -18.27
N ILE A 6 -9.09 3.88 -17.28
CA ILE A 6 -9.82 2.63 -17.49
C ILE A 6 -11.32 2.87 -17.48
N THR A 7 -12.03 2.25 -18.42
CA THR A 7 -13.50 2.35 -18.53
C THR A 7 -14.20 0.99 -18.39
N SER A 8 -13.44 -0.11 -18.50
CA SER A 8 -14.01 -1.47 -18.48
C SER A 8 -13.12 -2.48 -17.75
N LEU A 9 -13.73 -3.56 -17.26
CA LEU A 9 -13.05 -4.68 -16.62
C LEU A 9 -12.10 -5.42 -17.58
N SER A 10 -12.50 -5.58 -18.85
CA SER A 10 -11.66 -6.22 -19.86
C SER A 10 -10.36 -5.44 -20.07
N GLN A 11 -10.47 -4.11 -20.25
CA GLN A 11 -9.31 -3.25 -20.41
C GLN A 11 -8.38 -3.32 -19.20
N LEU A 12 -8.94 -3.32 -17.98
CA LEU A 12 -8.15 -3.50 -16.76
C LEU A 12 -7.40 -4.84 -16.76
N ASN A 13 -8.09 -5.94 -17.05
CA ASN A 13 -7.47 -7.28 -17.07
C ASN A 13 -6.35 -7.39 -18.11
N ASP A 14 -6.52 -6.78 -19.28
CA ASP A 14 -5.48 -6.76 -20.32
C ASP A 14 -4.25 -5.95 -19.89
N ILE A 15 -4.46 -4.83 -19.21
CA ILE A 15 -3.36 -4.03 -18.64
C ILE A 15 -2.63 -4.82 -17.55
N LEU A 16 -3.36 -5.47 -16.64
CA LEU A 16 -2.77 -6.27 -15.56
C LEU A 16 -1.94 -7.44 -16.11
N LYS A 17 -2.44 -8.13 -17.14
CA LYS A 17 -1.70 -9.19 -17.83
C LYS A 17 -0.41 -8.66 -18.48
N LYS A 18 -0.47 -7.48 -19.11
CA LYS A 18 0.71 -6.82 -19.72
C LYS A 18 1.70 -6.30 -18.69
N ALA A 19 1.23 -5.87 -17.52
CA ALA A 19 2.08 -5.37 -16.43
C ALA A 19 2.91 -6.50 -15.79
N GLY A 20 2.36 -7.72 -15.70
CA GLY A 20 3.04 -8.87 -15.11
C GLY A 20 3.44 -8.61 -13.66
N ASP A 21 4.76 -8.67 -13.39
CA ASP A 21 5.33 -8.43 -12.06
C ASP A 21 5.43 -6.94 -11.67
N LYS A 22 5.12 -6.02 -12.58
CA LYS A 22 5.16 -4.58 -12.28
C LYS A 22 4.00 -4.22 -11.35
N LEU A 23 4.27 -3.31 -10.40
CA LEU A 23 3.24 -2.76 -9.55
C LEU A 23 2.28 -1.92 -10.40
N THR A 24 0.99 -2.19 -10.28
CA THR A 24 -0.08 -1.39 -10.86
C THR A 24 -0.85 -0.70 -9.73
N VAL A 25 -1.03 0.61 -9.84
CA VAL A 25 -1.80 1.42 -8.89
C VAL A 25 -3.02 1.96 -9.62
N ILE A 26 -4.20 1.77 -9.03
CA ILE A 26 -5.47 2.25 -9.57
C ILE A 26 -6.03 3.31 -8.61
N ASP A 27 -6.22 4.52 -9.11
CA ASP A 27 -6.94 5.60 -8.44
C ASP A 27 -8.43 5.53 -8.81
N PHE A 28 -9.26 5.14 -7.85
CA PHE A 28 -10.72 5.22 -7.97
C PHE A 28 -11.18 6.60 -7.52
N HIS A 29 -11.61 7.39 -8.50
CA HIS A 29 -12.01 8.79 -8.30
C HIS A 29 -13.39 9.07 -8.89
N ALA A 30 -13.92 10.25 -8.58
CA ALA A 30 -15.09 10.81 -9.22
C ALA A 30 -14.83 12.28 -9.58
N THR A 31 -15.46 12.79 -10.63
CA THR A 31 -15.28 14.18 -11.09
C THR A 31 -15.83 15.21 -10.09
N TRP A 32 -16.86 14.84 -9.33
CA TRP A 32 -17.52 15.65 -8.31
C TRP A 32 -16.86 15.54 -6.92
N CYS A 33 -15.81 14.72 -6.77
CA CYS A 33 -15.15 14.49 -5.50
C CYS A 33 -14.07 15.55 -5.20
N GLY A 34 -14.37 16.47 -4.28
CA GLY A 34 -13.42 17.51 -3.83
C GLY A 34 -12.06 16.97 -3.35
N PRO A 35 -12.01 16.00 -2.42
CA PRO A 35 -10.74 15.42 -1.95
C PRO A 35 -9.91 14.75 -3.05
N CYS A 36 -10.56 14.24 -4.10
CA CYS A 36 -9.88 13.61 -5.23
C CYS A 36 -9.06 14.65 -6.03
N HIS A 37 -9.58 15.86 -6.21
CA HIS A 37 -8.85 16.96 -6.86
C HIS A 37 -7.61 17.38 -6.08
N ALA A 38 -7.67 17.32 -4.74
CA ALA A 38 -6.54 17.70 -3.89
C ALA A 38 -5.34 16.74 -4.04
N ILE A 39 -5.58 15.43 -4.17
CA ILE A 39 -4.51 14.42 -4.28
C ILE A 39 -4.05 14.14 -5.73
N ALA A 40 -4.89 14.47 -6.72
CA ALA A 40 -4.58 14.30 -8.15
C ALA A 40 -3.19 14.81 -8.57
N PRO A 41 -2.73 16.03 -8.23
CA PRO A 41 -1.41 16.51 -8.65
C PRO A 41 -0.27 15.69 -8.04
N LYS A 42 -0.43 15.18 -6.82
CA LYS A 42 0.57 14.31 -6.21
C LYS A 42 0.59 12.95 -6.90
N TYR A 43 -0.56 12.37 -7.20
CA TYR A 43 -0.65 11.11 -7.95
C TYR A 43 0.03 11.22 -9.31
N GLU A 44 -0.16 12.34 -10.02
CA GLU A 44 0.53 12.64 -11.28
C GLU A 44 2.03 12.82 -11.12
N SER A 45 2.49 13.45 -10.03
CA SER A 45 3.92 13.54 -9.73
C SER A 45 4.53 12.15 -9.51
N LEU A 46 3.86 11.28 -8.75
CA LEU A 46 4.31 9.90 -8.50
C LEU A 46 4.35 9.08 -9.81
N ALA A 47 3.39 9.29 -10.71
CA ALA A 47 3.39 8.66 -12.03
C ALA A 47 4.56 9.10 -12.94
N LYS A 48 5.13 10.28 -12.69
CA LYS A 48 6.33 10.76 -13.37
C LYS A 48 7.60 10.22 -12.74
N GLU A 49 7.64 10.12 -11.42
CA GLU A 49 8.79 9.65 -10.63
C GLU A 49 8.99 8.13 -10.77
N TYR A 50 7.92 7.34 -10.65
CA TYR A 50 7.97 5.87 -10.67
C TYR A 50 7.65 5.33 -12.07
N THR A 51 8.65 5.29 -12.95
CA THR A 51 8.49 4.77 -14.33
C THR A 51 8.36 3.24 -14.39
N ASN A 52 8.74 2.54 -13.33
CA ASN A 52 8.60 1.10 -13.16
C ASN A 52 7.22 0.67 -12.61
N VAL A 53 6.33 1.63 -12.36
CA VAL A 53 4.98 1.41 -11.82
C VAL A 53 3.95 1.86 -12.86
N THR A 54 2.88 1.09 -13.02
CA THR A 54 1.76 1.41 -13.92
C THR A 54 0.69 2.17 -13.14
N PHE A 55 0.44 3.42 -13.51
CA PHE A 55 -0.58 4.26 -12.86
C PHE A 55 -1.85 4.33 -13.71
N LEU A 56 -2.97 3.98 -13.11
CA LEU A 56 -4.29 3.95 -13.72
C LEU A 56 -5.26 4.87 -12.99
N LYS A 57 -6.22 5.43 -13.71
CA LYS A 57 -7.36 6.17 -13.17
C LYS A 57 -8.66 5.50 -13.58
N CYS A 58 -9.54 5.29 -12.61
CA CYS A 58 -10.85 4.71 -12.79
C CYS A 58 -11.88 5.70 -12.28
N ASP A 59 -12.70 6.24 -13.18
CA ASP A 59 -13.89 6.99 -12.77
C ASP A 59 -14.96 5.99 -12.33
N VAL A 60 -15.45 6.13 -11.10
CA VAL A 60 -16.48 5.23 -10.55
C VAL A 60 -17.83 5.36 -11.29
N ASP A 61 -18.10 6.52 -11.91
CA ASP A 61 -19.34 6.77 -12.65
C ASP A 61 -19.24 6.18 -14.06
N ALA A 62 -18.07 6.27 -14.70
CA ALA A 62 -17.85 5.70 -16.04
C ALA A 62 -17.62 4.18 -16.01
N ALA A 63 -17.01 3.66 -14.95
CA ALA A 63 -16.59 2.26 -14.81
C ALA A 63 -17.12 1.63 -13.52
N ALA A 64 -18.39 1.85 -13.19
CA ALA A 64 -19.10 1.27 -12.06
C ALA A 64 -18.85 -0.24 -11.82
N PRO A 65 -18.83 -1.13 -12.84
CA PRO A 65 -18.55 -2.55 -12.59
C PRO A 65 -17.13 -2.79 -12.03
N VAL A 66 -16.14 -1.99 -12.42
CA VAL A 66 -14.78 -2.09 -11.87
C VAL A 66 -14.77 -1.65 -10.41
N ALA A 67 -15.39 -0.52 -10.09
CA ALA A 67 -15.46 -0.03 -8.71
C ALA A 67 -16.15 -1.04 -7.76
N ARG A 68 -17.18 -1.74 -8.23
CA ARG A 68 -17.88 -2.79 -7.49
C ARG A 68 -17.01 -4.01 -7.22
N GLU A 69 -16.28 -4.49 -8.22
CA GLU A 69 -15.36 -5.64 -8.08
C GLU A 69 -14.32 -5.40 -6.97
N TYR A 70 -13.80 -4.17 -6.88
CA TYR A 70 -12.83 -3.79 -5.86
C TYR A 70 -13.46 -3.28 -4.55
N SER A 71 -14.79 -3.35 -4.42
CA SER A 71 -15.55 -2.92 -3.23
C SER A 71 -15.21 -1.48 -2.80
N VAL A 72 -15.16 -0.56 -3.76
CA VAL A 72 -14.88 0.85 -3.51
C VAL A 72 -16.12 1.52 -2.91
N SER A 73 -16.02 1.95 -1.65
CA SER A 73 -17.12 2.62 -0.94
C SER A 73 -16.88 4.11 -0.67
N ALA A 74 -15.64 4.58 -0.83
CA ALA A 74 -15.25 5.96 -0.62
C ALA A 74 -14.20 6.37 -1.64
N MET A 75 -14.18 7.65 -2.02
CA MET A 75 -13.18 8.20 -2.95
C MET A 75 -12.40 9.33 -2.28
N PRO A 76 -11.10 9.48 -2.60
CA PRO A 76 -10.33 8.58 -3.47
C PRO A 76 -10.01 7.25 -2.76
N THR A 77 -9.90 6.17 -3.52
CA THR A 77 -9.39 4.89 -3.04
C THR A 77 -8.31 4.42 -4.00
N PHE A 78 -7.13 4.12 -3.48
CA PHE A 78 -6.00 3.60 -4.23
C PHE A 78 -5.87 2.11 -3.99
N VAL A 79 -5.89 1.32 -5.07
CA VAL A 79 -5.70 -0.13 -5.01
C VAL A 79 -4.37 -0.50 -5.65
N PHE A 80 -3.59 -1.31 -4.94
CA PHE A 80 -2.29 -1.79 -5.37
C PHE A 80 -2.42 -3.23 -5.84
N ILE A 81 -1.99 -3.48 -7.08
CA ILE A 81 -2.09 -4.79 -7.73
C ILE A 81 -0.73 -5.20 -8.23
N LYS A 82 -0.37 -6.45 -7.97
CA LYS A 82 0.84 -7.09 -8.50
C LYS A 82 0.50 -8.54 -8.86
N ASN A 83 0.97 -9.02 -10.01
CA ASN A 83 0.63 -10.36 -10.50
C ASN A 83 -0.88 -10.63 -10.51
N SER A 84 -1.66 -9.64 -10.99
CA SER A 84 -3.12 -9.67 -11.07
C SER A 84 -3.83 -9.90 -9.73
N LYS A 85 -3.14 -9.71 -8.60
CA LYS A 85 -3.70 -9.85 -7.26
C LYS A 85 -3.60 -8.53 -6.51
N LYS A 86 -4.68 -8.16 -5.81
CA LYS A 86 -4.66 -7.03 -4.87
C LYS A 86 -3.70 -7.35 -3.73
N ILE A 87 -2.70 -6.49 -3.53
CA ILE A 87 -1.71 -6.62 -2.46
C ILE A 87 -1.99 -5.66 -1.30
N ASP A 88 -2.49 -4.46 -1.59
CA ASP A 88 -2.75 -3.44 -0.58
C ASP A 88 -3.83 -2.45 -1.09
N GLN A 89 -4.36 -1.63 -0.18
CA GLN A 89 -5.36 -0.60 -0.46
C GLN A 89 -5.24 0.57 0.51
N VAL A 90 -5.19 1.79 -0.03
CA VAL A 90 -5.23 3.03 0.75
C VAL A 90 -6.55 3.74 0.45
N ARG A 91 -7.28 4.15 1.50
CA ARG A 91 -8.54 4.88 1.37
C ARG A 91 -8.34 6.34 1.79
N GLY A 92 -9.01 7.24 1.10
CA GLY A 92 -8.94 8.68 1.35
C GLY A 92 -7.73 9.36 0.70
N ALA A 93 -7.70 10.68 0.78
CA ALA A 93 -6.65 11.52 0.21
C ALA A 93 -5.37 11.53 1.09
N ASP A 94 -4.91 10.36 1.52
CA ASP A 94 -3.68 10.23 2.32
C ASP A 94 -2.46 10.09 1.41
N GLN A 95 -1.80 11.22 1.18
CA GLN A 95 -0.59 11.33 0.38
C GLN A 95 0.59 10.54 0.96
N ARG A 96 0.72 10.45 2.28
CA ARG A 96 1.85 9.81 2.95
C ARG A 96 1.73 8.30 2.86
N ALA A 97 0.55 7.77 3.14
CA ALA A 97 0.26 6.35 3.00
C ALA A 97 0.42 5.90 1.54
N LEU A 98 -0.12 6.66 0.59
CA LEU A 98 0.03 6.39 -0.85
C LEU A 98 1.51 6.25 -1.26
N GLU A 99 2.35 7.23 -0.91
CA GLU A 99 3.77 7.20 -1.27
C GLU A 99 4.53 6.07 -0.56
N ALA A 100 4.24 5.83 0.73
CA ALA A 100 4.88 4.77 1.50
C ALA A 100 4.55 3.38 0.93
N THR A 101 3.30 3.12 0.55
CA THR A 101 2.87 1.85 -0.05
C THR A 101 3.49 1.66 -1.44
N ILE A 102 3.55 2.70 -2.27
CA ILE A 102 4.26 2.63 -3.57
C ILE A 102 5.73 2.29 -3.34
N ARG A 103 6.41 2.98 -2.43
CA ARG A 103 7.83 2.75 -2.14
C ARG A 103 8.10 1.34 -1.65
N SER A 104 7.19 0.79 -0.83
CA SER A 104 7.32 -0.55 -0.26
C SER A 104 7.14 -1.67 -1.30
N HIS A 105 6.32 -1.43 -2.33
CA HIS A 105 5.97 -2.45 -3.33
C HIS A 105 6.60 -2.24 -4.71
N ALA A 106 7.13 -1.06 -5.00
CA ALA A 106 7.88 -0.79 -6.21
C ALA A 106 9.17 -1.62 -6.17
N THR A 107 9.35 -2.46 -7.18
CA THR A 107 10.59 -3.26 -7.31
C THR A 107 11.79 -2.31 -7.37
N SER A 108 12.79 -2.57 -6.54
CA SER A 108 13.93 -1.71 -6.18
C SER A 108 14.66 -1.08 -7.38
N GLY A 109 14.09 -0.03 -7.94
CA GLY A 109 14.71 0.93 -8.85
C GLY A 109 14.57 2.37 -8.33
N ALA A 110 13.81 2.57 -7.26
CA ALA A 110 13.72 3.82 -6.53
C ALA A 110 14.89 3.87 -5.54
N PHE A 111 15.97 4.52 -5.97
CA PHE A 111 17.14 4.92 -5.18
C PHE A 111 16.84 5.01 -3.67
N SER A 112 17.27 3.98 -2.93
CA SER A 112 17.38 4.00 -1.47
C SER A 112 18.52 4.92 -1.05
N GLY A 113 18.44 6.20 -1.39
CA GLY A 113 19.30 7.20 -0.81
C GLY A 113 18.79 7.48 0.61
N GLN A 114 19.36 6.83 1.62
CA GLN A 114 19.38 7.41 2.95
C GLN A 114 20.14 8.74 2.85
N GLY A 115 19.39 9.84 2.65
CA GLY A 115 19.93 11.19 2.75
C GLY A 115 20.35 11.44 4.19
N GLN A 116 21.66 11.48 4.40
CA GLN A 116 22.29 11.78 5.68
C GLN A 116 21.91 13.19 6.17
N THR A 117 21.66 13.31 7.47
CA THR A 117 21.50 14.60 8.13
C THR A 117 22.86 15.31 8.13
N LEU A 118 23.03 16.35 7.33
CA LEU A 118 24.15 17.27 7.46
C LEU A 118 23.63 18.54 8.15
N GLY A 119 24.11 18.75 9.37
CA GLY A 119 23.58 19.73 10.31
C GLY A 119 23.66 21.17 9.84
N SER A 120 22.65 21.94 10.22
CA SER A 120 22.83 23.35 10.56
C SER A 120 22.72 23.50 12.07
N SER A 121 23.90 23.67 12.68
CA SER A 121 24.06 24.22 14.01
C SER A 121 23.44 25.61 14.05
N GLY A 122 22.38 25.77 14.83
CA GLY A 122 21.88 27.06 15.30
C GLY A 122 21.89 27.03 16.82
N ALA A 123 22.95 27.59 17.41
CA ALA A 123 23.07 27.81 18.85
C ALA A 123 22.07 28.86 19.35
N THR A 124 21.88 28.90 20.68
CA THR A 124 21.08 29.83 21.53
C THR A 124 19.71 29.24 21.89
N GLY A 125 19.34 28.87 23.12
CA GLY A 125 19.93 28.97 24.45
C GLY A 125 18.77 28.98 25.46
N ALA A 126 18.83 28.18 26.54
CA ALA A 126 18.29 28.43 27.90
C ALA A 126 17.84 27.16 28.65
N ASN A 127 18.63 26.84 29.68
CA ASN A 127 18.23 26.63 31.08
C ASN A 127 17.18 25.56 31.45
N GLY A 128 17.62 24.53 32.20
CA GLY A 128 16.72 23.62 32.92
C GLY A 128 17.43 22.39 33.49
N ASN A 129 17.77 22.46 34.77
CA ASN A 129 18.47 21.45 35.59
C ASN A 129 17.56 20.26 35.96
N ALA A 130 18.08 19.03 35.80
CA ALA A 130 17.74 17.74 36.47
C ALA A 130 17.96 16.61 35.45
N GLY A 131 18.94 15.71 35.56
CA GLY A 131 19.21 14.84 36.70
C GLY A 131 18.71 13.43 36.38
N GLY A 132 19.61 12.50 36.02
CA GLY A 132 19.30 11.07 35.98
C GLY A 132 19.81 10.28 34.77
N ARG A 133 21.10 9.91 34.78
CA ARG A 133 21.56 8.65 34.17
C ARG A 133 21.39 7.57 35.24
N VAL A 134 20.69 6.48 34.98
CA VAL A 134 21.17 5.10 35.23
C VAL A 134 20.14 4.04 34.80
N LEU A 135 20.64 3.12 33.96
CA LEU A 135 20.58 1.65 34.08
C LEU A 135 19.30 1.00 34.63
N GLY A 136 18.76 0.04 33.87
CA GLY A 136 17.87 -0.97 34.44
C GLY A 136 17.17 -1.87 33.43
N MET A 137 17.90 -2.86 32.89
CA MET A 137 17.30 -4.15 32.53
C MET A 137 16.97 -4.89 33.84
N ASP A 138 15.76 -5.46 33.97
CA ASP A 138 15.55 -6.89 34.20
C ASP A 138 14.02 -7.28 34.19
N PRO A 139 13.69 -8.56 33.93
CA PRO A 139 12.38 -9.15 33.71
C PRO A 139 11.77 -9.72 35.00
N GLN A 140 10.64 -10.44 34.85
CA GLN A 140 9.91 -11.28 35.83
C GLN A 140 8.55 -10.73 36.32
N MET A 141 7.48 -11.06 35.57
CA MET A 141 6.26 -11.56 36.19
C MET A 141 5.58 -12.61 35.29
N GLN A 142 5.98 -13.86 35.55
CA GLN A 142 5.30 -15.12 35.25
C GLN A 142 3.81 -15.06 35.65
N LEU A 143 2.87 -15.46 34.78
CA LEU A 143 2.36 -16.84 34.62
C LEU A 143 1.32 -17.24 35.69
N LEU A 144 0.04 -17.28 35.32
CA LEU A 144 -1.09 -18.08 35.88
C LEU A 144 -2.33 -17.65 35.04
N LEU A 145 -3.09 -18.43 34.26
CA LEU A 145 -3.41 -19.85 34.08
C LEU A 145 -3.46 -20.07 32.56
N GLY A 146 -2.87 -21.13 32.02
CA GLY A 146 -3.62 -22.36 31.79
C GLY A 146 -3.83 -22.57 30.27
N LEU A 147 -2.89 -23.24 29.61
CA LEU A 147 -3.01 -24.65 29.19
C LEU A 147 -3.86 -24.84 27.92
N ALA A 148 -3.21 -24.90 26.76
CA ALA A 148 -3.24 -26.07 25.88
C ALA A 148 -2.28 -25.91 24.68
N PRO A 149 -1.75 -27.02 24.14
CA PRO A 149 -0.43 -27.05 23.51
C PRO A 149 -0.47 -27.30 21.99
N THR A 150 0.61 -26.89 21.34
CA THR A 150 1.27 -27.51 20.16
C THR A 150 0.41 -28.38 19.21
N ALA A 151 0.20 -27.90 17.99
CA ALA A 151 0.23 -28.76 16.80
C ALA A 151 0.24 -27.94 15.49
N THR A 152 1.41 -27.95 14.84
CA THR A 152 1.56 -28.15 13.39
C THR A 152 0.78 -27.27 12.41
N LEU A 153 1.42 -26.18 11.98
CA LEU A 153 1.41 -25.81 10.56
C LEU A 153 2.03 -26.97 9.76
N GLU A 154 1.23 -27.84 9.16
CA GLU A 154 1.68 -28.60 7.96
C GLU A 154 0.57 -29.30 7.13
N VAL A 155 -0.68 -29.43 7.60
CA VAL A 155 -1.67 -30.31 6.91
C VAL A 155 -2.74 -29.56 6.08
N ALA A 156 -2.74 -28.22 6.03
CA ALA A 156 -3.77 -27.49 5.28
C ALA A 156 -3.58 -27.49 3.75
N TYR A 157 -2.39 -27.85 3.24
CA TYR A 157 -2.08 -27.78 1.80
C TYR A 157 -2.36 -29.08 1.02
N SER A 158 -2.55 -30.23 1.68
CA SER A 158 -2.73 -31.51 1.00
C SER A 158 -4.20 -31.98 0.92
N ALA A 159 -5.14 -31.28 1.57
CA ALA A 159 -6.55 -31.66 1.61
C ALA A 159 -7.45 -30.97 0.56
N TRP A 160 -6.95 -29.96 -0.16
CA TRP A 160 -7.72 -29.28 -1.21
C TRP A 160 -7.69 -30.01 -2.56
N THR A 161 -6.64 -30.80 -2.83
CA THR A 161 -6.44 -31.47 -4.13
C THR A 161 -7.25 -32.77 -4.33
N LEU A 162 -7.95 -33.28 -3.32
CA LEU A 162 -8.71 -34.53 -3.40
C LEU A 162 -10.24 -34.36 -3.46
N LYS A 163 -10.75 -33.12 -3.46
CA LYS A 163 -12.21 -32.82 -3.53
C LYS A 163 -12.64 -32.10 -4.82
N CYS A 164 -11.87 -32.23 -5.90
CA CYS A 164 -12.16 -31.67 -7.22
C CYS A 164 -12.09 -32.71 -8.37
N ASN A 165 -12.34 -33.99 -8.10
CA ASN A 165 -12.47 -35.02 -9.15
C ASN A 165 -13.59 -36.04 -8.91
N SER A 166 -14.66 -35.64 -8.21
CA SER A 166 -15.91 -36.39 -8.17
C SER A 166 -17.06 -35.44 -7.88
N PHE A 167 -17.44 -34.68 -8.90
CA PHE A 167 -18.83 -34.46 -9.30
C PHE A 167 -18.86 -33.90 -10.71
#